data_AF-A0AAW9SCE4-F1
#
_entry.id   AF-A0AAW9SCE4-F1
#
_cell.length_a   1.000
_cell.length_b   1.000
_cell.length_c   1.000
_cell.angle_alpha   90.00
_cell.angle_beta   90.00
_cell.angle_gamma   90.00
#
_symmetry.space_group_name_H-M   'P 1'
#
loop_
_entity.id
_entity.type
_entity.pdbx_description
1 polymer ?
#
loop_
_entity_poly.entity_id
_entity_poly.type
_entity_poly.pdbx_seq_one_letter_code
_entity_poly.pdbx_strand_id
1 'polypeptide(L)'
;MDNKVSIFSFEDTRVAFEAKTNKELKQAYFLFSNLNNTFLVALGTLLLRWILKLHLPLKNLIENTLFQQFCGGESIRECESTVRHLANYHIRTILDYSVEGEKSKKGFDQTEKELLQTIQKAATNPSIPFSVFKVSGIGPVHVLEKLQQGHALTAKEQEAYKLFKMRFENLCQTAAACKVRILIDAEDSWYQQPVDELAFEMMEKYNKDAAIVYNTYQMYLRNKLEQLKSDCERAKEKGYRFGVKLVRGAYMEKERARANKLNYPDPIQPDKQQSDEAFNAALKYCVGHKETISLCAGTHNEDSSYYLAKLMNQYSIHPSSPEVYFAQLYGMGDHISYNLAKAGYNVVKYVPFGPVKKVIPYLIRRVQENTSVAGQSSRELLLIKKELHRRKTGE
;
A
#
# COMPACT_ATOMS: atom_id res chain seq x y z
N MET A 1 7.68 -19.29 32.91
CA MET A 1 8.41 -19.97 31.83
C MET A 1 8.57 -18.98 30.69
N ASP A 2 9.75 -18.39 30.61
CA ASP A 2 10.15 -17.40 29.61
C ASP A 2 10.15 -18.04 28.22
N ASN A 3 9.13 -17.75 27.41
CA ASN A 3 9.21 -18.03 25.98
C ASN A 3 10.10 -16.97 25.32
N LYS A 4 11.39 -17.28 25.24
CA LYS A 4 12.38 -16.59 24.41
C LYS A 4 11.84 -16.43 22.98
N VAL A 5 11.35 -15.24 22.64
CA VAL A 5 11.17 -14.83 21.24
C VAL A 5 12.31 -13.86 20.92
N SER A 6 13.44 -14.39 20.49
CA SER A 6 14.39 -13.64 19.66
C SER A 6 14.38 -14.26 18.27
N ILE A 7 13.31 -14.06 17.50
CA ILE A 7 13.18 -14.76 16.20
C ILE A 7 13.76 -13.94 15.04
N PHE A 8 13.91 -12.61 15.17
CA PHE A 8 14.66 -11.76 14.23
C PHE A 8 14.86 -10.37 14.83
N SER A 9 15.79 -9.59 14.29
CA SER A 9 16.03 -8.21 14.70
C SER A 9 16.06 -7.29 13.49
N PHE A 10 15.26 -6.24 13.51
CA PHE A 10 15.29 -5.14 12.55
C PHE A 10 16.59 -4.32 12.59
N GLU A 11 17.44 -4.56 13.58
CA GLU A 11 18.79 -4.01 13.69
C GLU A 11 19.87 -4.81 12.93
N ASP A 12 19.52 -6.01 12.44
CA ASP A 12 20.43 -6.82 11.64
C ASP A 12 20.55 -6.21 10.24
N THR A 13 21.55 -5.34 10.09
CA THR A 13 21.82 -4.64 8.83
C THR A 13 22.40 -5.55 7.76
N ARG A 14 23.03 -6.66 8.16
CA ARG A 14 23.59 -7.63 7.22
C ARG A 14 22.45 -8.25 6.41
N VAL A 15 21.37 -8.64 7.08
CA VAL A 15 20.14 -9.14 6.44
C VAL A 15 19.38 -8.03 5.73
N ALA A 16 19.19 -6.88 6.39
CA ALA A 16 18.44 -5.75 5.83
C ALA A 16 18.93 -5.30 4.44
N PHE A 17 20.24 -5.41 4.21
CA PHE A 17 20.89 -4.85 3.04
C PHE A 17 21.72 -5.86 2.24
N GLU A 18 21.57 -7.17 2.49
CA GLU A 18 22.28 -8.22 1.73
C GLU A 18 22.02 -8.13 0.23
N ALA A 19 20.84 -7.63 -0.15
CA ALA A 19 20.43 -7.41 -1.53
C ALA A 19 21.07 -6.19 -2.22
N LYS A 20 21.72 -5.31 -1.47
CA LYS A 20 22.29 -4.06 -2.00
C LYS A 20 23.80 -4.11 -2.04
N THR A 21 24.37 -3.65 -3.14
CA THR A 21 25.80 -3.37 -3.30
C THR A 21 26.22 -2.11 -2.53
N ASN A 22 27.53 -1.91 -2.35
CA ASN A 22 28.06 -0.69 -1.73
C ASN A 22 27.71 0.58 -2.53
N LYS A 23 27.57 0.46 -3.86
CA LYS A 23 27.16 1.57 -4.72
C LYS A 23 25.71 1.95 -4.44
N GLU A 24 24.81 0.98 -4.42
CA GLU A 24 23.39 1.19 -4.14
C GLU A 24 23.16 1.73 -2.72
N LEU A 25 23.91 1.25 -1.73
CA LEU A 25 23.84 1.80 -0.37
C LEU A 25 24.28 3.26 -0.30
N LYS A 26 25.34 3.64 -1.02
CA LYS A 26 25.78 5.05 -1.08
C LYS A 26 24.75 5.93 -1.81
N GLN A 27 24.10 5.42 -2.85
CA GLN A 27 23.03 6.12 -3.56
C GLN A 27 21.80 6.31 -2.66
N ALA A 28 21.36 5.25 -1.98
CA ALA A 28 20.28 5.31 -1.01
C ALA A 28 20.60 6.29 0.13
N TYR A 29 21.83 6.22 0.68
CA TYR A 29 22.32 7.17 1.68
C TYR A 29 22.20 8.62 1.22
N PHE A 30 22.69 8.92 0.01
CA PHE A 30 22.59 10.25 -0.56
C PHE A 30 21.12 10.68 -0.70
N LEU A 31 20.26 9.82 -1.25
CA LEU A 31 18.86 10.11 -1.42
C LEU A 31 18.17 10.43 -0.07
N PHE A 32 18.26 9.52 0.90
CA PHE A 32 17.61 9.70 2.20
C PHE A 32 18.18 10.87 3.00
N SER A 33 19.47 11.18 2.85
CA SER A 33 20.07 12.38 3.47
C SER A 33 19.45 13.68 2.94
N ASN A 34 19.11 13.73 1.65
CA ASN A 34 18.45 14.88 1.04
C ASN A 34 16.95 14.92 1.38
N LEU A 35 16.28 13.77 1.48
CA LEU A 35 14.87 13.69 1.88
C LEU A 35 14.64 14.13 3.35
N ASN A 36 15.64 14.00 4.20
CA ASN A 36 15.58 14.49 5.58
C ASN A 36 15.70 16.02 5.68
N ASN A 37 15.94 16.73 4.58
CA ASN A 37 16.02 18.18 4.53
C ASN A 37 14.72 18.76 3.95
N THR A 38 13.88 19.32 4.84
CA THR A 38 12.57 19.90 4.50
C THR A 38 12.63 20.98 3.42
N PHE A 39 13.69 21.80 3.40
CA PHE A 39 13.88 22.84 2.38
C PHE A 39 14.16 22.22 0.99
N LEU A 40 15.06 21.23 0.92
CA LEU A 40 15.37 20.53 -0.35
C LEU A 40 14.15 19.77 -0.89
N VAL A 41 13.35 19.17 0.00
CA VAL A 41 12.11 18.49 -0.37
C VAL A 41 11.08 19.47 -0.94
N ALA A 42 10.88 20.63 -0.29
CA ALA A 42 9.97 21.64 -0.78
C ALA A 42 10.39 22.18 -2.16
N LEU A 43 11.68 22.47 -2.33
CA LEU A 43 12.26 22.91 -3.60
C LEU A 43 12.13 21.84 -4.69
N GLY A 44 12.48 20.58 -4.38
CA GLY A 44 12.37 19.45 -5.30
C GLY A 44 10.93 19.17 -5.72
N THR A 45 9.97 19.27 -4.78
CA THR A 45 8.54 19.14 -5.07
C THR A 45 8.05 20.25 -6.00
N LEU A 46 8.50 21.49 -5.77
CA LEU A 46 8.19 22.62 -6.65
C LEU A 46 8.77 22.37 -8.05
N LEU A 47 10.04 22.00 -8.16
CA LEU A 47 10.69 21.69 -9.44
C LEU A 47 9.97 20.56 -10.18
N LEU A 48 9.60 19.46 -9.51
CA LEU A 48 8.84 18.36 -10.13
C LEU A 48 7.48 18.81 -10.67
N ARG A 49 6.77 19.70 -9.95
CA ARG A 49 5.51 20.29 -10.43
C ARG A 49 5.73 21.19 -11.64
N TRP A 50 6.81 21.98 -11.65
CA TRP A 50 7.19 22.82 -12.79
C TRP A 50 7.56 21.98 -14.01
N ILE A 51 8.30 20.89 -13.83
CA ILE A 51 8.65 19.94 -14.90
C ILE A 51 7.39 19.35 -15.54
N LEU A 52 6.41 18.94 -14.72
CA LEU A 52 5.11 18.46 -15.22
C LEU A 52 4.37 19.54 -16.03
N LYS A 53 4.35 20.78 -15.55
CA LYS A 53 3.62 21.88 -16.19
C LYS A 53 4.28 22.32 -17.50
N LEU A 54 5.61 22.39 -17.53
CA LEU A 54 6.40 22.90 -18.65
C LEU A 54 6.88 21.81 -19.62
N HIS A 55 6.57 20.53 -19.36
CA HIS A 55 6.98 19.38 -20.18
C HIS A 55 8.50 19.29 -20.42
N LEU A 56 9.32 19.72 -19.45
CA LEU A 56 10.77 19.74 -19.58
C LEU A 56 11.36 18.32 -19.74
N PRO A 57 12.39 18.12 -20.58
CA PRO A 57 12.95 16.80 -20.90
C PRO A 57 13.95 16.30 -19.83
N LEU A 58 13.52 16.22 -18.57
CA LEU A 58 14.35 15.73 -17.45
C LEU A 58 14.11 14.24 -17.13
N LYS A 59 13.67 13.46 -18.12
CA LYS A 59 13.34 12.03 -17.99
C LYS A 59 14.49 11.25 -17.34
N ASN A 60 15.70 11.36 -17.92
CA ASN A 60 16.87 10.61 -17.46
C ASN A 60 17.31 10.95 -16.02
N LEU A 61 17.07 12.18 -15.55
CA LEU A 61 17.43 12.58 -14.18
C LEU A 61 16.46 11.97 -13.16
N ILE A 62 15.16 12.01 -13.46
CA ILE A 62 14.11 11.44 -12.60
C ILE A 62 14.22 9.92 -12.56
N GLU A 63 14.51 9.29 -13.70
CA GLU A 63 14.72 7.85 -13.83
C GLU A 63 15.86 7.34 -12.96
N ASN A 64 17.03 7.97 -13.06
CA ASN A 64 18.25 7.54 -12.36
C ASN A 64 18.29 7.94 -10.87
N THR A 65 17.19 8.44 -10.31
CA THR A 65 17.11 8.88 -8.92
C THR A 65 15.87 8.33 -8.21
N LEU A 66 14.80 9.13 -8.09
CA LEU A 66 13.60 8.80 -7.33
C LEU A 66 12.83 7.62 -7.95
N PHE A 67 12.79 7.54 -9.28
CA PHE A 67 12.04 6.49 -9.95
C PHE A 67 12.67 5.11 -9.70
N GLN A 68 13.98 4.95 -9.90
CA GLN A 68 14.66 3.68 -9.65
C GLN A 68 14.56 3.21 -8.19
N GLN A 69 14.51 4.15 -7.23
CA GLN A 69 14.33 3.81 -5.82
C GLN A 69 12.90 3.33 -5.51
N PHE A 70 11.87 4.02 -6.02
CA PHE A 70 10.49 3.85 -5.55
C PHE A 70 9.55 3.15 -6.56
N CYS A 71 9.99 2.89 -7.79
CA CYS A 71 9.21 2.22 -8.84
C CYS A 71 9.96 0.97 -9.35
N GLY A 72 9.21 -0.04 -9.78
CA GLY A 72 9.75 -1.27 -10.38
C GLY A 72 10.05 -1.16 -11.87
N GLY A 73 9.51 -0.16 -12.57
CA GLY A 73 9.70 0.04 -14.00
C GLY A 73 8.56 0.85 -14.65
N GLU A 74 8.66 1.12 -15.94
CA GLU A 74 7.60 1.82 -16.70
C GLU A 74 6.46 0.85 -17.11
N SER A 75 6.73 -0.46 -17.11
CA SER A 75 5.81 -1.50 -17.56
C SER A 75 5.88 -2.76 -16.69
N ILE A 76 4.87 -3.65 -16.81
CA ILE A 76 4.85 -4.96 -16.13
C ILE A 76 6.11 -5.77 -16.48
N ARG A 77 6.57 -5.69 -17.73
CA ARG A 77 7.77 -6.40 -18.21
C ARG A 77 9.04 -5.90 -17.53
N GLU A 78 9.21 -4.59 -17.40
CA GLU A 78 10.38 -4.02 -16.72
C GLU A 78 10.44 -4.39 -15.24
N CYS A 79 9.27 -4.53 -14.60
CA CYS A 79 9.14 -4.96 -13.22
C CYS A 79 9.61 -6.41 -12.99
N GLU A 80 9.76 -7.25 -14.02
CA GLU A 80 10.20 -8.65 -13.85
C GLU A 80 11.58 -8.77 -13.20
N SER A 81 12.46 -7.80 -13.42
CA SER A 81 13.76 -7.75 -12.76
C SER A 81 13.61 -7.53 -11.25
N THR A 82 12.80 -6.54 -10.85
CA THR A 82 12.46 -6.25 -9.46
C THR A 82 11.74 -7.40 -8.78
N VAL A 83 10.75 -8.01 -9.45
CA VAL A 83 10.01 -9.16 -8.91
C VAL A 83 10.94 -10.34 -8.64
N ARG A 84 11.81 -10.69 -9.60
CA ARG A 84 12.80 -11.77 -9.41
C ARG A 84 13.79 -11.45 -8.30
N HIS A 85 14.27 -10.21 -8.26
CA HIS A 85 15.20 -9.78 -7.23
C HIS A 85 14.59 -9.92 -5.83
N LEU A 86 13.38 -9.41 -5.60
CA LEU A 86 12.69 -9.56 -4.31
C LEU A 86 12.42 -11.03 -3.97
N ALA A 87 12.02 -11.84 -4.97
CA ALA A 87 11.73 -13.25 -4.78
C ALA A 87 12.93 -14.07 -4.30
N ASN A 88 14.15 -13.71 -4.73
CA ASN A 88 15.40 -14.35 -4.26
C ASN A 88 15.61 -14.21 -2.74
N TYR A 89 14.96 -13.23 -2.11
CA TYR A 89 15.01 -12.96 -0.67
C TYR A 89 13.69 -13.31 0.03
N HIS A 90 12.87 -14.17 -0.59
CA HIS A 90 11.56 -14.59 -0.10
C HIS A 90 10.56 -13.44 0.11
N ILE A 91 10.79 -12.30 -0.55
CA ILE A 91 9.88 -11.16 -0.55
C ILE A 91 9.05 -11.20 -1.83
N ARG A 92 7.72 -11.18 -1.67
CA ARG A 92 6.78 -11.18 -2.79
C ARG A 92 6.42 -9.76 -3.21
N THR A 93 5.67 -9.60 -4.30
CA THR A 93 5.37 -8.31 -4.92
C THR A 93 3.87 -8.08 -5.09
N ILE A 94 3.42 -6.85 -4.84
CA ILE A 94 2.14 -6.32 -5.29
C ILE A 94 2.46 -5.31 -6.38
N LEU A 95 2.09 -5.59 -7.63
CA LEU A 95 2.29 -4.64 -8.73
C LEU A 95 1.17 -3.58 -8.71
N ASP A 96 1.53 -2.32 -8.51
CA ASP A 96 0.60 -1.18 -8.54
C ASP A 96 0.79 -0.37 -9.81
N TYR A 97 -0.23 -0.34 -10.65
CA TYR A 97 -0.25 0.58 -11.80
C TYR A 97 -0.55 1.99 -11.32
N SER A 98 0.50 2.78 -11.05
CA SER A 98 0.41 4.06 -10.33
C SER A 98 0.09 5.27 -11.25
N VAL A 99 -0.82 5.08 -12.20
CA VAL A 99 -1.27 6.14 -13.11
C VAL A 99 -2.53 6.82 -12.56
N GLU A 100 -2.42 8.11 -12.20
CA GLU A 100 -3.47 8.83 -11.46
C GLU A 100 -4.16 9.96 -12.26
N GLY A 101 -3.86 10.09 -13.56
CA GLY A 101 -4.10 11.34 -14.29
C GLY A 101 -5.26 11.36 -15.30
N GLU A 102 -5.66 10.22 -15.87
CA GLU A 102 -6.56 10.23 -17.04
C GLU A 102 -8.02 10.00 -16.66
N LYS A 103 -8.72 11.09 -16.35
CA LYS A 103 -10.13 11.09 -15.90
C LYS A 103 -11.13 11.09 -17.06
N SER A 104 -10.86 10.27 -18.08
CA SER A 104 -11.71 10.13 -19.27
C SER A 104 -12.22 8.68 -19.37
N LYS A 105 -13.32 8.46 -20.11
CA LYS A 105 -13.82 7.08 -20.36
C LYS A 105 -12.71 6.19 -20.92
N LYS A 106 -11.96 6.69 -21.92
CA LYS A 106 -10.82 6.00 -22.53
C LYS A 106 -9.70 5.72 -21.52
N GLY A 107 -9.43 6.66 -20.62
CA GLY A 107 -8.43 6.51 -19.56
C GLY A 107 -8.81 5.41 -18.56
N PHE A 108 -10.09 5.33 -18.19
CA PHE A 108 -10.60 4.27 -17.33
C PHE A 108 -10.56 2.89 -18.02
N ASP A 109 -10.94 2.81 -19.30
CA ASP A 109 -10.88 1.56 -20.08
C ASP A 109 -9.42 1.07 -20.24
N GLN A 110 -8.48 1.99 -20.50
CA GLN A 110 -7.06 1.63 -20.57
C GLN A 110 -6.54 1.18 -19.20
N THR A 111 -6.95 1.84 -18.12
CA THR A 111 -6.52 1.48 -16.77
C THR A 111 -7.03 0.08 -16.40
N GLU A 112 -8.30 -0.23 -16.67
CA GLU A 112 -8.83 -1.57 -16.48
C GLU A 112 -8.05 -2.61 -17.28
N LYS A 113 -7.71 -2.34 -18.54
CA LYS A 113 -6.90 -3.25 -19.35
C LYS A 113 -5.54 -3.55 -18.73
N GLU A 114 -4.83 -2.53 -18.22
CA GLU A 114 -3.55 -2.72 -17.54
C GLU A 114 -3.73 -3.55 -16.25
N LEU A 115 -4.78 -3.25 -15.47
CA LEU A 115 -5.08 -3.97 -14.23
C LEU A 115 -5.40 -5.45 -14.50
N LEU A 116 -6.16 -5.77 -15.54
CA LEU A 116 -6.41 -7.16 -15.96
C LEU A 116 -5.11 -7.88 -16.32
N GLN A 117 -4.16 -7.21 -16.98
CA GLN A 117 -2.84 -7.79 -17.24
C GLN A 117 -2.04 -8.04 -15.95
N THR A 118 -2.15 -7.16 -14.94
CA THR A 118 -1.51 -7.43 -13.64
C THR A 118 -2.10 -8.66 -12.95
N ILE A 119 -3.42 -8.89 -13.06
CA ILE A 119 -4.09 -10.09 -12.53
C ILE A 119 -3.60 -11.34 -13.26
N GLN A 120 -3.51 -11.30 -14.59
CA GLN A 120 -3.00 -12.43 -15.39
C GLN A 120 -1.53 -12.73 -15.07
N LYS A 121 -0.71 -11.69 -14.86
CA LYS A 121 0.69 -11.85 -14.45
C LYS A 121 0.80 -12.46 -13.06
N ALA A 122 -0.06 -12.05 -12.11
CA ALA A 122 -0.12 -12.64 -10.78
C ALA A 122 -0.54 -14.11 -10.80
N ALA A 123 -1.49 -14.48 -11.66
CA ALA A 123 -1.98 -15.85 -11.80
C ALA A 123 -0.89 -16.84 -12.26
N THR A 124 0.11 -16.34 -12.98
CA THR A 124 1.21 -17.15 -13.54
C THR A 124 2.52 -17.02 -12.77
N ASN A 125 2.57 -16.20 -11.72
CA ASN A 125 3.80 -15.95 -10.96
C ASN A 125 3.54 -15.98 -9.44
N PRO A 126 3.99 -17.02 -8.72
CA PRO A 126 3.75 -17.15 -7.28
C PRO A 126 4.44 -16.06 -6.44
N SER A 127 5.41 -15.34 -7.02
CA SER A 127 6.04 -14.18 -6.38
C SER A 127 5.15 -12.93 -6.41
N ILE A 128 3.98 -12.97 -7.07
CA ILE A 128 3.01 -11.87 -7.15
C ILE A 128 1.67 -12.34 -6.57
N PRO A 129 1.52 -12.43 -5.24
CA PRO A 129 0.34 -13.01 -4.59
C PRO A 129 -0.90 -12.11 -4.60
N PHE A 130 -0.75 -10.83 -4.97
CA PHE A 130 -1.83 -9.85 -5.04
C PHE A 130 -1.76 -9.01 -6.32
N SER A 131 -2.95 -8.63 -6.79
CA SER A 131 -3.18 -7.44 -7.60
C SER A 131 -3.77 -6.33 -6.74
N VAL A 132 -3.72 -5.09 -7.22
CA VAL A 132 -4.30 -3.93 -6.54
C VAL A 132 -4.83 -2.94 -7.55
N PHE A 133 -5.89 -2.21 -7.19
CA PHE A 133 -6.36 -1.08 -7.98
C PHE A 133 -6.88 0.05 -7.10
N LYS A 134 -6.89 1.27 -7.69
CA LYS A 134 -7.49 2.47 -7.10
C LYS A 134 -8.80 2.77 -7.82
N VAL A 135 -9.84 3.11 -7.07
CA VAL A 135 -11.17 3.34 -7.63
C VAL A 135 -11.21 4.56 -8.55
N SER A 136 -10.42 5.59 -8.25
CA SER A 136 -10.26 6.79 -9.08
C SER A 136 -9.64 6.52 -10.45
N GLY A 137 -8.93 5.39 -10.60
CA GLY A 137 -8.34 4.95 -11.86
C GLY A 137 -9.34 4.28 -12.81
N ILE A 138 -10.52 3.87 -12.32
CA ILE A 138 -11.50 3.11 -13.11
C ILE A 138 -12.88 3.79 -13.19
N GLY A 139 -13.05 4.95 -12.55
CA GLY A 139 -14.28 5.71 -12.65
C GLY A 139 -14.23 7.12 -12.04
N PRO A 140 -15.28 7.91 -12.28
CA PRO A 140 -15.35 9.30 -11.83
C PRO A 140 -15.72 9.40 -10.33
N VAL A 141 -14.75 9.72 -9.49
CA VAL A 141 -14.96 9.86 -8.02
C VAL A 141 -16.02 10.90 -7.62
N HIS A 142 -16.27 11.93 -8.43
CA HIS A 142 -17.31 12.92 -8.14
C HIS A 142 -18.72 12.31 -8.15
N VAL A 143 -18.93 11.24 -8.92
CA VAL A 143 -20.20 10.50 -8.94
C VAL A 143 -20.35 9.71 -7.64
N LEU A 144 -19.27 9.10 -7.16
CA LEU A 144 -19.24 8.38 -5.88
C LEU A 144 -19.45 9.33 -4.70
N GLU A 145 -18.85 10.52 -4.73
CA GLU A 145 -19.05 11.58 -3.73
C GLU A 145 -20.53 12.01 -3.68
N LYS A 146 -21.17 12.22 -4.84
CA LYS A 146 -22.62 12.51 -4.90
C LYS A 146 -23.47 11.39 -4.32
N LEU A 147 -23.15 10.13 -4.62
CA LEU A 147 -23.84 8.97 -4.06
C LEU A 147 -23.74 8.92 -2.54
N GLN A 148 -22.55 9.14 -1.98
CA GLN A 148 -22.35 9.17 -0.53
C GLN A 148 -23.12 10.32 0.13
N GLN A 149 -23.27 11.46 -0.56
CA GLN A 149 -24.07 12.60 -0.09
C GLN A 149 -25.59 12.39 -0.22
N GLY A 150 -26.04 11.27 -0.81
CA GLY A 150 -27.47 11.01 -1.06
C GLY A 150 -28.07 11.86 -2.18
N HIS A 151 -27.24 12.50 -3.02
CA HIS A 151 -27.72 13.30 -4.14
C HIS A 151 -28.15 12.42 -5.31
N ALA A 152 -29.22 12.83 -5.99
CA ALA A 152 -29.66 12.18 -7.22
C ALA A 152 -28.61 12.34 -8.33
N LEU A 153 -28.34 11.23 -9.04
CA LEU A 153 -27.48 11.23 -10.21
C LEU A 153 -28.26 11.63 -11.47
N THR A 154 -27.65 12.46 -12.31
CA THR A 154 -28.14 12.73 -13.67
C THR A 154 -28.02 11.47 -14.54
N ALA A 155 -28.74 11.39 -15.67
CA ALA A 155 -28.66 10.24 -16.59
C ALA A 155 -27.21 9.93 -17.04
N LYS A 156 -26.39 10.96 -17.27
CA LYS A 156 -24.97 10.80 -17.62
C LYS A 156 -24.15 10.25 -16.47
N GLU A 157 -24.43 10.67 -15.24
CA GLU A 157 -23.74 10.18 -14.04
C GLU A 157 -24.17 8.75 -13.69
N GLN A 158 -25.44 8.39 -13.90
CA GLN A 158 -25.93 7.02 -13.78
C GLN A 158 -25.20 6.08 -14.74
N GLU A 159 -25.06 6.47 -16.01
CA GLU A 159 -24.29 5.67 -16.99
C GLU A 159 -22.81 5.58 -16.60
N ALA A 160 -22.21 6.67 -16.11
CA ALA A 160 -20.83 6.65 -15.66
C ALA A 160 -20.63 5.75 -14.43
N TYR A 161 -21.58 5.73 -13.49
CA TYR A 161 -21.57 4.84 -12.34
C TYR A 161 -21.77 3.38 -12.75
N LYS A 162 -22.67 3.10 -13.70
CA LYS A 162 -22.87 1.77 -14.26
C LYS A 162 -21.58 1.22 -14.87
N LEU A 163 -20.91 2.01 -15.71
CA LEU A 163 -19.62 1.62 -16.29
C LEU A 163 -18.57 1.39 -15.20
N PHE A 164 -18.48 2.26 -14.19
CA PHE A 164 -17.58 2.06 -13.05
C PHE A 164 -17.86 0.73 -12.32
N LYS A 165 -19.13 0.41 -12.02
CA LYS A 165 -19.51 -0.87 -11.40
C LYS A 165 -19.10 -2.06 -12.26
N MET A 166 -19.32 -1.97 -13.58
CA MET A 166 -18.91 -3.03 -14.51
C MET A 166 -17.39 -3.27 -14.47
N ARG A 167 -16.56 -2.23 -14.47
CA ARG A 167 -15.10 -2.39 -14.34
C ARG A 167 -14.70 -2.98 -12.99
N PHE A 168 -15.30 -2.48 -11.91
CA PHE A 168 -15.04 -2.97 -10.55
C PHE A 168 -15.35 -4.47 -10.41
N GLU A 169 -16.52 -4.89 -10.89
CA GLU A 169 -16.94 -6.29 -10.87
C GLU A 169 -16.07 -7.16 -11.78
N ASN A 170 -15.75 -6.69 -13.00
CA ASN A 170 -14.89 -7.43 -13.93
C ASN A 170 -13.49 -7.70 -13.36
N LEU A 171 -12.88 -6.71 -12.68
CA LEU A 171 -11.60 -6.89 -12.00
C LEU A 171 -11.69 -7.92 -10.88
N CYS A 172 -12.72 -7.84 -10.02
CA CYS A 172 -12.91 -8.78 -8.91
C CYS A 172 -13.24 -10.20 -9.41
N GLN A 173 -14.10 -10.32 -10.42
CA GLN A 173 -14.46 -11.58 -11.06
C GLN A 173 -13.24 -12.25 -11.70
N THR A 174 -12.42 -11.48 -12.43
CA THR A 174 -11.21 -12.00 -13.06
C THR A 174 -10.20 -12.46 -12.01
N ALA A 175 -10.02 -11.69 -10.93
CA ALA A 175 -9.16 -12.08 -9.82
C ALA A 175 -9.63 -13.39 -9.18
N ALA A 176 -10.94 -13.53 -8.92
CA ALA A 176 -11.53 -14.76 -8.40
C ALA A 176 -11.34 -15.96 -9.32
N ALA A 177 -11.61 -15.81 -10.62
CA ALA A 177 -11.44 -16.87 -11.62
C ALA A 177 -9.98 -17.33 -11.72
N CYS A 178 -9.03 -16.40 -11.58
CA CYS A 178 -7.60 -16.67 -11.58
C CYS A 178 -7.05 -17.11 -10.21
N LYS A 179 -7.88 -17.14 -9.15
CA LYS A 179 -7.47 -17.39 -7.75
C LYS A 179 -6.36 -16.43 -7.28
N VAL A 180 -6.40 -15.19 -7.75
CA VAL A 180 -5.50 -14.10 -7.37
C VAL A 180 -6.20 -13.21 -6.37
N ARG A 181 -5.49 -12.83 -5.29
CA ARG A 181 -6.03 -11.87 -4.33
C ARG A 181 -6.01 -10.46 -4.93
N ILE A 182 -7.04 -9.67 -4.71
CA ILE A 182 -7.16 -8.30 -5.20
C ILE A 182 -7.42 -7.33 -4.06
N LEU A 183 -6.57 -6.32 -3.95
CA LEU A 183 -6.67 -5.25 -2.96
C LEU A 183 -7.38 -4.05 -3.61
N ILE A 184 -8.39 -3.52 -2.91
CA ILE A 184 -9.05 -2.27 -3.26
C ILE A 184 -8.41 -1.18 -2.40
N ASP A 185 -7.63 -0.29 -3.01
CA ASP A 185 -6.99 0.80 -2.28
C ASP A 185 -8.01 1.84 -1.81
N ALA A 186 -7.87 2.26 -0.55
CA ALA A 186 -8.63 3.36 0.00
C ALA A 186 -7.97 4.70 -0.37
N GLU A 187 -8.80 5.64 -0.78
CA GLU A 187 -8.37 6.97 -1.22
C GLU A 187 -8.92 8.05 -0.28
N ASP A 188 -9.86 8.89 -0.73
CA ASP A 188 -10.45 9.94 0.11
C ASP A 188 -11.74 9.50 0.82
N SER A 189 -11.95 9.96 2.05
CA SER A 189 -13.06 9.53 2.92
C SER A 189 -14.47 9.88 2.40
N TRP A 190 -14.61 10.92 1.60
CA TRP A 190 -15.91 11.46 1.15
C TRP A 190 -16.56 10.69 -0.01
N TYR A 191 -15.94 9.60 -0.47
CA TYR A 191 -16.56 8.64 -1.38
C TYR A 191 -16.28 7.18 -0.99
N GLN A 192 -15.76 6.93 0.21
CA GLN A 192 -15.38 5.59 0.64
C GLN A 192 -16.59 4.68 0.85
N GLN A 193 -17.75 5.19 1.26
CA GLN A 193 -18.92 4.35 1.55
C GLN A 193 -19.45 3.61 0.31
N PRO A 194 -19.68 4.26 -0.86
CA PRO A 194 -20.04 3.54 -2.09
C PRO A 194 -19.00 2.50 -2.53
N VAL A 195 -17.72 2.73 -2.22
CA VAL A 195 -16.64 1.78 -2.50
C VAL A 195 -16.72 0.58 -1.57
N ASP A 196 -16.91 0.82 -0.27
CA ASP A 196 -17.05 -0.20 0.76
C ASP A 196 -18.22 -1.14 0.42
N GLU A 197 -19.39 -0.61 0.03
CA GLU A 197 -20.54 -1.45 -0.33
C GLU A 197 -20.28 -2.34 -1.55
N LEU A 198 -19.59 -1.84 -2.58
CA LEU A 198 -19.19 -2.65 -3.72
C LEU A 198 -18.14 -3.70 -3.32
N ALA A 199 -17.20 -3.34 -2.46
CA ALA A 199 -16.21 -4.28 -1.94
C ALA A 199 -16.91 -5.44 -1.19
N PHE A 200 -17.87 -5.14 -0.32
CA PHE A 200 -18.65 -6.14 0.40
C PHE A 200 -19.50 -7.00 -0.52
N GLU A 201 -20.13 -6.42 -1.54
CA GLU A 201 -20.85 -7.18 -2.57
C GLU A 201 -19.92 -8.19 -3.26
N MET A 202 -18.70 -7.76 -3.61
CA MET A 202 -17.72 -8.64 -4.25
C MET A 202 -17.14 -9.69 -3.30
N MET A 203 -16.93 -9.36 -2.01
CA MET A 203 -16.52 -10.34 -1.00
C MET A 203 -17.60 -11.41 -0.78
N GLU A 204 -18.86 -11.01 -0.66
CA GLU A 204 -19.97 -11.94 -0.52
C GLU A 204 -20.07 -12.88 -1.73
N LYS A 205 -19.81 -12.37 -2.94
CA LYS A 205 -19.78 -13.18 -4.18
C LYS A 205 -18.57 -14.13 -4.23
N TYR A 206 -17.36 -13.64 -3.94
CA TYR A 206 -16.11 -14.34 -4.30
C TYR A 206 -15.27 -14.87 -3.14
N ASN A 207 -15.44 -14.37 -1.91
CA ASN A 207 -14.66 -14.80 -0.74
C ASN A 207 -15.33 -15.97 -0.03
N LYS A 208 -15.36 -17.14 -0.67
CA LYS A 208 -15.92 -18.37 -0.08
C LYS A 208 -14.89 -19.02 0.85
N ASP A 209 -14.12 -19.98 0.36
CA ASP A 209 -13.16 -20.72 1.20
C ASP A 209 -11.91 -19.91 1.58
N ALA A 210 -11.59 -18.85 0.83
CA ALA A 210 -10.47 -17.96 1.07
C ALA A 210 -10.83 -16.52 0.69
N ALA A 211 -10.15 -15.55 1.30
CA ALA A 211 -10.31 -14.16 0.87
C ALA A 211 -9.61 -13.94 -0.48
N ILE A 212 -10.39 -13.49 -1.46
CA ILE A 212 -9.92 -13.04 -2.79
C ILE A 212 -9.93 -11.52 -2.82
N VAL A 213 -11.05 -10.91 -2.49
CA VAL A 213 -11.24 -9.45 -2.47
C VAL A 213 -10.92 -8.91 -1.08
N TYR A 214 -10.11 -7.85 -1.02
CA TYR A 214 -9.70 -7.18 0.20
C TYR A 214 -10.07 -5.70 0.15
N ASN A 215 -10.70 -5.20 1.21
CA ASN A 215 -10.98 -3.77 1.38
C ASN A 215 -9.91 -3.12 2.28
N THR A 216 -9.60 -1.85 2.03
CA THR A 216 -8.57 -1.11 2.78
C THR A 216 -9.18 -0.25 3.89
N TYR A 217 -8.71 -0.45 5.11
CA TYR A 217 -9.10 0.33 6.28
C TYR A 217 -7.97 1.27 6.70
N GLN A 218 -8.23 2.57 6.65
CA GLN A 218 -7.29 3.63 7.02
C GLN A 218 -7.49 4.00 8.51
N MET A 219 -6.59 3.52 9.37
CA MET A 219 -6.67 3.63 10.83
C MET A 219 -6.44 5.04 11.39
N TYR A 220 -6.01 5.97 10.55
CA TYR A 220 -5.96 7.40 10.88
C TYR A 220 -7.34 8.06 10.96
N LEU A 221 -8.44 7.39 10.58
CA LEU A 221 -9.82 7.88 10.71
C LEU A 221 -10.41 7.41 12.03
N ARG A 222 -11.06 8.30 12.77
CA ARG A 222 -11.55 8.04 14.15
C ARG A 222 -12.48 6.83 14.25
N ASN A 223 -13.35 6.62 13.27
CA ASN A 223 -14.41 5.59 13.33
C ASN A 223 -14.05 4.29 12.62
N LYS A 224 -12.84 4.19 12.03
CA LYS A 224 -12.52 3.07 11.12
C LYS A 224 -12.32 1.74 11.84
N LEU A 225 -11.90 1.76 13.11
CA LEU A 225 -11.82 0.55 13.93
C LEU A 225 -13.20 -0.04 14.23
N GLU A 226 -14.18 0.79 14.62
CA GLU A 226 -15.53 0.30 14.89
C GLU A 226 -16.21 -0.18 13.61
N GLN A 227 -15.99 0.51 12.48
CA GLN A 227 -16.45 0.04 11.18
C GLN A 227 -15.87 -1.35 10.84
N LEU A 228 -14.56 -1.54 11.00
CA LEU A 228 -13.89 -2.84 10.78
C LEU A 228 -14.54 -3.96 11.60
N LYS A 229 -14.90 -3.70 12.86
CA LYS A 229 -15.57 -4.69 13.72
C LYS A 229 -16.97 -5.02 13.19
N SER A 230 -17.77 -4.00 12.90
CA SER A 230 -19.11 -4.15 12.35
C SER A 230 -19.11 -4.92 11.02
N ASP A 231 -18.15 -4.63 10.15
CA ASP A 231 -18.01 -5.29 8.84
C ASP A 231 -17.58 -6.76 9.00
N CYS A 232 -16.79 -7.07 10.03
CA CYS A 232 -16.45 -8.45 10.36
C CYS A 232 -17.69 -9.23 10.84
N GLU A 233 -18.56 -8.63 11.65
CA GLU A 233 -19.81 -9.29 12.06
C GLU A 233 -20.72 -9.53 10.85
N ARG A 234 -20.87 -8.54 9.96
CA ARG A 234 -21.57 -8.71 8.68
C ARG A 234 -21.00 -9.90 7.87
N ALA A 235 -19.68 -10.05 7.83
CA ALA A 235 -19.04 -11.16 7.13
C ALA A 235 -19.33 -12.52 7.77
N LYS A 236 -19.36 -12.60 9.11
CA LYS A 236 -19.75 -13.81 9.83
C LYS A 236 -21.20 -14.18 9.56
N GLU A 237 -22.12 -13.22 9.67
CA GLU A 237 -23.56 -13.41 9.44
C GLU A 237 -23.84 -13.91 8.02
N LYS A 238 -23.12 -13.38 7.02
CA LYS A 238 -23.27 -13.75 5.61
C LYS A 238 -22.40 -14.93 5.17
N GLY A 239 -21.52 -15.44 6.05
CA GLY A 239 -20.70 -16.62 5.79
C GLY A 239 -19.64 -16.46 4.70
N TYR A 240 -18.95 -15.31 4.63
CA TYR A 240 -17.82 -15.11 3.71
C TYR A 240 -16.52 -14.76 4.44
N ARG A 241 -15.37 -15.06 3.82
CA ARG A 241 -14.03 -14.68 4.35
C ARG A 241 -13.81 -13.17 4.19
N PHE A 242 -13.47 -12.50 5.27
CA PHE A 242 -13.32 -11.06 5.30
C PHE A 242 -11.88 -10.63 4.97
N GLY A 243 -11.66 -10.14 3.75
CA GLY A 243 -10.35 -9.66 3.30
C GLY A 243 -10.10 -8.23 3.77
N VAL A 244 -9.08 -8.04 4.61
CA VAL A 244 -8.76 -6.76 5.24
C VAL A 244 -7.33 -6.34 4.88
N LYS A 245 -7.19 -5.13 4.31
CA LYS A 245 -5.91 -4.43 4.24
C LYS A 245 -5.89 -3.30 5.27
N LEU A 246 -4.96 -3.37 6.23
CA LEU A 246 -4.79 -2.31 7.22
C LEU A 246 -3.69 -1.35 6.78
N VAL A 247 -3.96 -0.05 6.85
CA VAL A 247 -2.97 1.03 6.70
C VAL A 247 -3.24 2.11 7.74
N ARG A 248 -2.28 3.01 7.98
CA ARG A 248 -2.58 4.27 8.70
C ARG A 248 -3.44 5.17 7.82
N GLY A 249 -2.87 5.65 6.71
CA GLY A 249 -3.54 6.52 5.75
C GLY A 249 -2.52 7.43 5.05
N ALA A 250 -2.87 7.96 3.87
CA ALA A 250 -1.95 8.76 3.04
C ALA A 250 -2.48 10.17 2.71
N TYR A 251 -3.65 10.55 3.24
CA TYR A 251 -4.36 11.77 2.82
C TYR A 251 -4.66 12.74 3.98
N MET A 252 -3.91 12.69 5.09
CA MET A 252 -4.21 13.45 6.34
C MET A 252 -4.40 14.94 6.12
N GLU A 253 -3.44 15.56 5.45
CA GLU A 253 -3.45 17.01 5.20
C GLU A 253 -4.65 17.42 4.34
N LYS A 254 -5.00 16.58 3.34
CA LYS A 254 -6.13 16.81 2.44
C LYS A 254 -7.46 16.70 3.18
N GLU A 255 -7.59 15.72 4.06
CA GLU A 255 -8.78 15.52 4.91
C GLU A 255 -8.99 16.71 5.84
N ARG A 256 -7.95 17.14 6.58
CA ARG A 256 -8.01 18.31 7.47
C ARG A 256 -8.33 19.60 6.71
N ALA A 257 -7.68 19.82 5.56
CA ALA A 257 -7.94 21.00 4.73
C ALA A 257 -9.39 21.03 4.22
N ARG A 258 -9.95 19.88 3.85
CA ARG A 258 -11.35 19.78 3.43
C ARG A 258 -12.32 20.01 4.59
N ALA A 259 -12.06 19.41 5.75
CA ALA A 259 -12.85 19.60 6.97
C ALA A 259 -12.94 21.08 7.36
N ASN A 260 -11.80 21.77 7.37
CA ASN A 260 -11.75 23.22 7.64
C ASN A 260 -12.52 24.04 6.58
N LYS A 261 -12.34 23.71 5.29
CA LYS A 261 -13.00 24.44 4.19
C LYS A 261 -14.52 24.29 4.21
N LEU A 262 -15.03 23.09 4.53
CA LEU A 262 -16.46 22.76 4.52
C LEU A 262 -17.11 22.82 5.91
N ASN A 263 -16.35 23.21 6.94
CA ASN A 263 -16.79 23.39 8.31
C ASN A 263 -17.47 22.14 8.91
N TYR A 264 -16.87 20.97 8.74
CA TYR A 264 -17.29 19.72 9.42
C TYR A 264 -16.16 19.19 10.33
N PRO A 265 -16.48 18.35 11.33
CA PRO A 265 -15.48 17.83 12.27
C PRO A 265 -14.34 17.10 11.57
N ASP A 266 -13.10 17.37 11.99
CA ASP A 266 -11.91 16.67 11.49
C ASP A 266 -12.05 15.14 11.69
N PRO A 267 -12.09 14.35 10.60
CA PRO A 267 -12.32 12.91 10.68
C PRO A 267 -11.05 12.15 11.13
N ILE A 268 -9.91 12.83 11.20
CA ILE A 268 -8.60 12.24 11.50
C ILE A 268 -8.37 12.14 13.01
N GLN A 269 -7.64 11.11 13.42
CA GLN A 269 -7.15 10.95 14.79
C GLN A 269 -6.41 12.22 15.26
N PRO A 270 -6.48 12.56 16.55
CA PRO A 270 -5.91 13.80 17.06
C PRO A 270 -4.41 13.91 16.75
N ASP A 271 -3.66 12.84 17.01
CA ASP A 271 -2.23 12.74 16.69
C ASP A 271 -1.81 11.37 16.13
N LYS A 272 -0.49 11.23 15.91
CA LYS A 272 0.14 10.01 15.38
C LYS A 272 0.02 8.84 16.35
N GLN A 273 0.16 9.06 17.66
CA GLN A 273 0.07 8.01 18.66
C GLN A 273 -1.33 7.39 18.65
N GLN A 274 -2.41 8.17 18.56
CA GLN A 274 -3.75 7.56 18.47
C GLN A 274 -3.96 6.81 17.14
N SER A 275 -3.33 7.26 16.05
CA SER A 275 -3.33 6.50 14.78
C SER A 275 -2.58 5.16 14.92
N ASP A 276 -1.47 5.14 15.67
CA ASP A 276 -0.70 3.94 15.97
C ASP A 276 -1.47 2.98 16.87
N GLU A 277 -2.12 3.49 17.91
CA GLU A 277 -2.98 2.73 18.83
C GLU A 277 -4.18 2.11 18.10
N ALA A 278 -4.86 2.89 17.25
CA ALA A 278 -5.96 2.40 16.42
C ALA A 278 -5.49 1.29 15.46
N PHE A 279 -4.33 1.46 14.82
CA PHE A 279 -3.73 0.44 13.95
C PHE A 279 -3.40 -0.84 14.72
N ASN A 280 -2.78 -0.73 15.88
CA ASN A 280 -2.44 -1.89 16.71
C ASN A 280 -3.68 -2.58 17.29
N ALA A 281 -4.73 -1.83 17.65
CA ALA A 281 -6.00 -2.39 18.06
C ALA A 281 -6.66 -3.17 16.92
N ALA A 282 -6.61 -2.67 15.68
CA ALA A 282 -7.10 -3.37 14.51
C ALA A 282 -6.28 -4.65 14.20
N LEU A 283 -4.94 -4.61 14.33
CA LEU A 283 -4.10 -5.81 14.20
C LEU A 283 -4.53 -6.91 15.18
N LYS A 284 -4.70 -6.56 16.45
CA LYS A 284 -5.14 -7.50 17.49
C LYS A 284 -6.53 -8.07 17.17
N TYR A 285 -7.45 -7.21 16.73
CA TYR A 285 -8.80 -7.63 16.36
C TYR A 285 -8.78 -8.62 15.20
N CYS A 286 -8.05 -8.31 14.12
CA CYS A 286 -7.93 -9.16 12.93
C CYS A 286 -7.34 -10.54 13.26
N VAL A 287 -6.23 -10.57 14.01
CA VAL A 287 -5.58 -11.84 14.40
C VAL A 287 -6.47 -12.66 15.34
N GLY A 288 -7.20 -12.02 16.25
CA GLY A 288 -8.15 -12.68 17.14
C GLY A 288 -9.36 -13.28 16.42
N HIS A 289 -9.63 -12.85 15.18
CA HIS A 289 -10.72 -13.33 14.34
C HIS A 289 -10.21 -14.02 13.07
N LYS A 290 -9.05 -14.71 13.14
CA LYS A 290 -8.42 -15.41 12.00
C LYS A 290 -9.32 -16.43 11.28
N GLU A 291 -10.35 -16.96 11.96
CA GLU A 291 -11.35 -17.87 11.38
C GLU A 291 -12.32 -17.17 10.43
N THR A 292 -12.33 -15.84 10.42
CA THR A 292 -13.13 -15.03 9.47
C THR A 292 -12.24 -14.12 8.63
N ILE A 293 -11.20 -13.54 9.22
CA ILE A 293 -10.39 -12.47 8.61
C ILE A 293 -9.12 -13.02 7.97
N SER A 294 -8.84 -12.53 6.76
CA SER A 294 -7.52 -12.57 6.12
C SER A 294 -6.93 -11.16 6.10
N LEU A 295 -5.69 -11.00 6.55
CA LEU A 295 -5.05 -9.71 6.82
C LEU A 295 -3.84 -9.44 5.89
N CYS A 296 -3.83 -8.25 5.29
CA CYS A 296 -2.64 -7.63 4.71
C CYS A 296 -2.30 -6.35 5.51
N ALA A 297 -1.23 -6.36 6.28
CA ALA A 297 -0.85 -5.26 7.17
C ALA A 297 0.20 -4.34 6.51
N GLY A 298 -0.23 -3.20 5.98
CA GLY A 298 0.61 -2.17 5.39
C GLY A 298 1.19 -1.22 6.43
N THR A 299 2.48 -1.38 6.78
CA THR A 299 3.16 -0.52 7.76
C THR A 299 4.68 -0.56 7.61
N HIS A 300 5.33 0.59 7.81
CA HIS A 300 6.78 0.74 8.00
C HIS A 300 7.18 0.99 9.46
N ASN A 301 6.23 0.85 10.39
CA ASN A 301 6.53 1.01 11.82
C ASN A 301 7.03 -0.32 12.39
N GLU A 302 8.25 -0.30 12.92
CA GLU A 302 8.93 -1.45 13.53
C GLU A 302 8.07 -2.06 14.66
N ASP A 303 7.56 -1.23 15.57
CA ASP A 303 6.78 -1.70 16.72
C ASP A 303 5.49 -2.41 16.30
N SER A 304 4.76 -1.84 15.33
CA SER A 304 3.53 -2.45 14.79
C SER A 304 3.84 -3.78 14.08
N SER A 305 4.98 -3.87 13.42
CA SER A 305 5.42 -5.08 12.71
C SER A 305 5.83 -6.18 13.70
N TYR A 306 6.62 -5.84 14.72
CA TYR A 306 6.91 -6.78 15.81
C TYR A 306 5.66 -7.19 16.56
N TYR A 307 4.74 -6.26 16.81
CA TYR A 307 3.49 -6.53 17.49
C TYR A 307 2.63 -7.52 16.72
N LEU A 308 2.51 -7.39 15.39
CA LEU A 308 1.82 -8.38 14.56
C LEU A 308 2.51 -9.76 14.62
N ALA A 309 3.84 -9.83 14.53
CA ALA A 309 4.57 -11.10 14.68
C ALA A 309 4.32 -11.75 16.06
N LYS A 310 4.31 -10.94 17.13
CA LYS A 310 3.97 -11.39 18.49
C LYS A 310 2.54 -11.90 18.58
N LEU A 311 1.58 -11.18 17.99
CA LEU A 311 0.17 -11.59 17.93
C LEU A 311 0.02 -12.91 17.18
N MET A 312 0.67 -13.07 16.02
CA MET A 312 0.63 -14.34 15.27
C MET A 312 1.09 -15.51 16.13
N ASN A 313 2.20 -15.37 16.86
CA ASN A 313 2.67 -16.40 17.79
C ASN A 313 1.66 -16.67 18.93
N GLN A 314 1.10 -15.61 19.53
CA GLN A 314 0.12 -15.71 20.62
C GLN A 314 -1.16 -16.44 20.20
N TYR A 315 -1.59 -16.27 18.94
CA TYR A 315 -2.78 -16.91 18.38
C TYR A 315 -2.46 -18.17 17.57
N SER A 316 -1.24 -18.70 17.69
CA SER A 316 -0.77 -19.91 17.00
C SER A 316 -0.97 -19.86 15.48
N ILE A 317 -0.71 -18.70 14.87
CA ILE A 317 -0.67 -18.52 13.41
C ILE A 317 0.76 -18.74 12.94
N HIS A 318 0.95 -19.71 12.06
CA HIS A 318 2.27 -20.01 11.49
C HIS A 318 2.80 -18.78 10.70
N PRO A 319 4.11 -18.44 10.76
CA PRO A 319 4.68 -17.30 10.03
C PRO A 319 4.36 -17.27 8.53
N SER A 320 4.33 -18.45 7.89
CA SER A 320 3.99 -18.60 6.47
C SER A 320 2.49 -18.78 6.19
N SER A 321 1.61 -18.56 7.17
CA SER A 321 0.16 -18.66 6.99
C SER A 321 -0.33 -17.74 5.86
N PRO A 322 -1.10 -18.24 4.88
CA PRO A 322 -1.62 -17.43 3.77
C PRO A 322 -2.69 -16.42 4.23
N GLU A 323 -3.07 -16.44 5.50
CA GLU A 323 -4.03 -15.51 6.09
C GLU A 323 -3.41 -14.19 6.54
N VAL A 324 -2.09 -14.10 6.67
CA VAL A 324 -1.42 -12.88 7.15
C VAL A 324 -0.25 -12.52 6.26
N TYR A 325 -0.25 -11.30 5.75
CA TYR A 325 0.85 -10.70 4.98
C TYR A 325 1.33 -9.41 5.64
N PHE A 326 2.64 -9.23 5.70
CA PHE A 326 3.28 -7.97 6.04
C PHE A 326 3.58 -7.20 4.75
N ALA A 327 3.14 -5.94 4.67
CA ALA A 327 3.28 -5.13 3.47
C ALA A 327 4.06 -3.85 3.74
N GLN A 328 5.06 -3.59 2.89
CA GLN A 328 5.83 -2.35 2.87
C GLN A 328 5.89 -1.79 1.45
N LEU A 329 6.05 -0.48 1.31
CA LEU A 329 6.35 0.14 0.00
C LEU A 329 7.74 -0.28 -0.48
N TYR A 330 7.89 -0.48 -1.79
CA TYR A 330 9.17 -0.69 -2.43
C TYR A 330 10.10 0.52 -2.27
N GLY A 331 11.38 0.25 -2.06
CA GLY A 331 12.40 1.27 -1.78
C GLY A 331 12.39 1.81 -0.35
N MET A 332 11.58 1.24 0.55
CA MET A 332 11.35 1.73 1.92
C MET A 332 11.23 0.59 2.92
N GLY A 333 11.80 0.72 4.12
CA GLY A 333 11.64 -0.26 5.19
C GLY A 333 12.22 -1.64 4.84
N ASP A 334 13.36 -1.67 4.14
CA ASP A 334 14.02 -2.92 3.77
C ASP A 334 14.49 -3.69 5.02
N HIS A 335 14.94 -2.99 6.05
CA HIS A 335 15.26 -3.58 7.34
C HIS A 335 14.09 -4.32 8.01
N ILE A 336 12.84 -3.94 7.74
CA ILE A 336 11.65 -4.67 8.19
C ILE A 336 11.41 -5.87 7.29
N SER A 337 11.29 -5.63 5.98
CA SER A 337 10.87 -6.66 5.02
C SER A 337 11.83 -7.83 4.93
N TYR A 338 13.14 -7.57 4.84
CA TYR A 338 14.16 -8.63 4.69
C TYR A 338 14.31 -9.46 5.96
N ASN A 339 14.28 -8.83 7.13
CA ASN A 339 14.35 -9.55 8.40
C ASN A 339 13.09 -10.39 8.66
N LEU A 340 11.90 -9.88 8.34
CA LEU A 340 10.66 -10.68 8.42
C LEU A 340 10.67 -11.85 7.43
N ALA A 341 11.09 -11.62 6.19
CA ALA A 341 11.14 -12.66 5.16
C ALA A 341 12.13 -13.77 5.54
N LYS A 342 13.32 -13.40 6.05
CA LYS A 342 14.30 -14.35 6.58
C LYS A 342 13.76 -15.15 7.78
N ALA A 343 12.90 -14.55 8.58
CA ALA A 343 12.19 -15.22 9.68
C ALA A 343 11.00 -16.09 9.23
N GLY A 344 10.76 -16.22 7.92
CA GLY A 344 9.74 -17.10 7.34
C GLY A 344 8.34 -16.49 7.26
N TYR A 345 8.19 -15.19 7.54
CA TYR A 345 6.89 -14.53 7.41
C TYR A 345 6.55 -14.25 5.94
N ASN A 346 5.26 -14.25 5.63
CA ASN A 346 4.78 -13.79 4.33
C ASN A 346 4.94 -12.27 4.19
N VAL A 347 5.95 -11.83 3.43
CA VAL A 347 6.24 -10.41 3.18
C VAL A 347 5.95 -10.05 1.73
N VAL A 348 5.33 -8.90 1.52
CA VAL A 348 5.08 -8.32 0.20
C VAL A 348 5.59 -6.88 0.13
N LYS A 349 6.24 -6.53 -0.97
CA LYS A 349 6.51 -5.14 -1.33
C LYS A 349 5.47 -4.63 -2.31
N TYR A 350 4.90 -3.48 -2.00
CA TYR A 350 4.05 -2.72 -2.89
C TYR A 350 4.95 -1.98 -3.89
N VAL A 351 4.94 -2.42 -5.15
CA VAL A 351 5.85 -1.99 -6.22
C VAL A 351 5.07 -1.17 -7.27
N PRO A 352 5.18 0.17 -7.22
CA PRO A 352 4.66 1.08 -8.23
C PRO A 352 5.28 0.83 -9.59
N PHE A 353 4.49 0.95 -10.64
CA PHE A 353 4.98 0.98 -12.01
C PHE A 353 4.09 1.85 -12.90
N GLY A 354 4.65 2.28 -14.01
CA GLY A 354 3.96 3.07 -15.02
C GLY A 354 4.86 4.14 -15.65
N PRO A 355 4.39 4.81 -16.72
CA PRO A 355 5.20 5.79 -17.42
C PRO A 355 5.70 6.88 -16.47
N VAL A 356 6.99 7.23 -16.55
CA VAL A 356 7.66 8.14 -15.59
C VAL A 356 6.84 9.41 -15.34
N LYS A 357 6.36 10.06 -16.40
CA LYS A 357 5.56 11.30 -16.30
C LYS A 357 4.26 11.12 -15.52
N LYS A 358 3.63 9.95 -15.62
CA LYS A 358 2.34 9.65 -14.98
C LYS A 358 2.50 9.24 -13.50
N VAL A 359 3.69 8.81 -13.08
CA VAL A 359 3.98 8.42 -11.68
C VAL A 359 4.58 9.55 -10.83
N ILE A 360 4.92 10.71 -11.40
CA ILE A 360 5.45 11.85 -10.63
C ILE A 360 4.53 12.26 -9.46
N PRO A 361 3.20 12.35 -9.59
CA PRO A 361 2.32 12.66 -8.45
C PRO A 361 2.47 11.66 -7.29
N TYR A 362 2.63 10.37 -7.62
CA TYR A 362 2.91 9.32 -6.64
C TYR A 362 4.28 9.55 -5.96
N LEU A 363 5.34 9.82 -6.74
CA LEU A 363 6.68 10.08 -6.21
C LEU A 363 6.71 11.30 -5.28
N ILE A 364 6.00 12.38 -5.62
CA ILE A 364 5.88 13.55 -4.76
C ILE A 364 5.28 13.17 -3.40
N ARG A 365 4.20 12.38 -3.38
CA ARG A 365 3.60 11.95 -2.11
C ARG A 365 4.53 11.06 -1.29
N ARG A 366 5.31 10.18 -1.95
CA ARG A 366 6.34 9.38 -1.26
C ARG A 366 7.40 10.26 -0.62
N VAL A 367 7.87 11.30 -1.32
CA VAL A 367 8.82 12.26 -0.76
C VAL A 367 8.21 13.00 0.45
N GLN A 368 6.96 13.46 0.35
CA GLN A 368 6.28 14.19 1.43
C GLN A 368 6.04 13.31 2.66
N GLU A 369 5.56 12.07 2.49
CA GLU A 369 5.36 11.10 3.56
C GLU A 369 6.66 10.88 4.36
N ASN A 370 7.77 10.64 3.66
CA ASN A 370 9.08 10.45 4.29
C ASN A 370 9.63 11.65 5.04
N THR A 371 9.20 12.85 4.68
CA THR A 371 9.62 14.10 5.33
C THR A 371 8.74 14.41 6.52
N SER A 372 7.44 14.08 6.44
CA SER A 372 6.45 14.30 7.49
C SER A 372 6.55 13.32 8.66
N VAL A 373 7.09 12.12 8.43
CA VAL A 373 7.33 11.14 9.49
C VAL A 373 8.68 11.43 10.14
N ALA A 374 8.67 12.32 11.14
CA ALA A 374 9.80 12.50 12.05
C ALA A 374 10.22 11.13 12.62
N GLY A 375 11.38 10.62 12.20
CA GLY A 375 11.99 9.39 12.72
C GLY A 375 12.25 8.27 11.70
N GLN A 376 11.33 7.97 10.77
CA GLN A 376 11.49 6.79 9.88
C GLN A 376 12.59 6.97 8.81
N SER A 377 12.64 8.13 8.14
CA SER A 377 13.72 8.44 7.20
C SER A 377 15.08 8.55 7.90
N SER A 378 15.10 9.10 9.12
CA SER A 378 16.31 9.20 9.94
C SER A 378 16.80 7.82 10.39
N ARG A 379 15.87 6.90 10.68
CA ARG A 379 16.14 5.51 11.05
C ARG A 379 16.72 4.71 9.89
N GLU A 380 16.11 4.76 8.71
CA GLU A 380 16.63 4.13 7.50
C GLU A 380 18.06 4.63 7.20
N LEU A 381 18.27 5.95 7.28
CA LEU A 381 19.60 6.54 7.10
C LEU A 381 20.62 6.02 8.12
N LEU A 382 20.23 5.87 9.39
CA LEU A 382 21.08 5.35 10.46
C LEU A 382 21.47 3.89 10.21
N LEU A 383 20.54 3.05 9.75
CA LEU A 383 20.80 1.65 9.42
C LEU A 383 21.70 1.53 8.19
N ILE A 384 21.52 2.37 7.16
CA ILE A 384 22.41 2.42 6.00
C ILE A 384 23.83 2.84 6.44
N LYS A 385 23.97 3.83 7.32
CA LYS A 385 25.28 4.23 7.88
C LYS A 385 25.94 3.08 8.62
N LYS A 386 25.18 2.39 9.47
CA LYS A 386 25.64 1.23 10.25
C LYS A 386 26.14 0.12 9.32
N GLU A 387 25.41 -0.18 8.24
CA GLU A 387 25.84 -1.19 7.27
C GLU A 387 27.08 -0.79 6.48
N LEU A 388 27.16 0.46 6.01
CA LEU A 388 28.34 0.96 5.31
C LEU A 388 29.59 0.92 6.20
N HIS A 389 29.42 1.24 7.49
CA HIS A 389 30.50 1.12 8.47
C HIS A 389 30.91 -0.34 8.64
N ARG A 390 29.96 -1.23 8.92
CA ARG A 390 30.17 -2.68 9.06
C ARG A 390 30.95 -3.27 7.88
N ARG A 391 30.53 -2.98 6.64
CA ARG A 391 31.22 -3.46 5.41
C ARG A 391 32.63 -2.89 5.25
N LYS A 392 32.90 -1.71 5.79
CA LYS A 392 34.23 -1.08 5.75
C LYS A 392 35.16 -1.68 6.81
N THR A 393 34.64 -2.02 7.99
CA THR A 393 35.41 -2.57 9.12
C THR A 393 35.54 -4.09 9.09
N GLY A 394 34.67 -4.80 8.37
CA GLY A 394 34.69 -6.27 8.27
C GLY A 394 33.96 -6.99 9.40
N GLU A 395 33.22 -6.26 10.24
CA GLU A 395 32.31 -6.80 11.29
C GLU A 395 31.09 -7.51 10.68
#